data_AF-A0A970YUB9-F1
#
_entry.id   AF-A0A970YUB9-F1
#
_cell.length_a   1.000
_cell.length_b   1.000
_cell.length_c   1.000
_cell.angle_alpha   90.00
_cell.angle_beta   90.00
_cell.angle_gamma   90.00
#
_symmetry.space_group_name_H-M   'P 1'
#
loop_
_entity.id
_entity.type
_entity.pdbx_description
1 polymer ?
#
loop_
_entity_poly.entity_id
_entity_poly.type
_entity_poly.pdbx_seq_one_letter_code
_entity_poly.pdbx_strand_id
1 'polypeptide(L)'
;MSENETPSMPKLTYSLGRLAVLLAMSENREEENLWKELITKQNYKCVATEVSGTLDDFLNNVIKNAVTAALRTNVIEQSVKDIHAINHAVLEAMNGVIPTSMAPNLNL
;
A
#
# COMPACT_ATOMS: atom_id res chain seq x y z
N MET A 1 14.13 39.89 16.89
CA MET A 1 13.18 39.03 16.15
C MET A 1 14.00 37.88 15.60
N SER A 2 14.06 36.76 16.32
CA SER A 2 14.80 35.57 15.87
C SER A 2 13.82 34.66 15.16
N GLU A 3 14.00 34.51 13.84
CA GLU A 3 13.36 33.47 13.06
C GLU A 3 13.88 32.12 13.56
N ASN A 4 13.08 31.44 14.37
CA ASN A 4 13.26 30.02 14.65
C ASN A 4 12.90 29.27 13.36
N GLU A 5 13.88 29.10 12.48
CA GLU A 5 13.80 28.07 11.45
C GLU A 5 13.74 26.73 12.18
N THR A 6 12.53 26.17 12.28
CA THR A 6 12.36 24.78 12.65
C THR A 6 13.22 23.94 11.71
N PRO A 7 14.09 23.03 12.23
CA PRO A 7 14.92 22.22 11.36
C PRO A 7 13.99 21.43 10.43
N SER A 8 14.00 21.78 9.13
CA SER A 8 13.16 21.08 8.17
C SER A 8 13.63 19.64 8.15
N MET A 9 12.77 18.70 8.53
CA MET A 9 13.09 17.28 8.44
C MET A 9 13.64 16.98 7.04
N PRO A 10 14.67 16.12 6.91
CA PRO A 10 15.19 15.75 5.61
C PRO A 10 14.01 15.26 4.75
N LYS A 11 13.79 15.93 3.61
CA LYS A 11 12.81 15.46 2.62
C LYS A 11 13.19 14.01 2.29
N LEU A 12 12.37 13.05 2.71
CA LEU A 12 12.54 11.66 2.31
C LEU A 12 12.38 11.61 0.78
N THR A 13 13.49 11.48 0.04
CA THR A 13 13.49 11.42 -1.43
C THR A 13 13.19 10.01 -1.94
N TYR A 14 12.19 9.34 -1.36
CA TYR A 14 11.77 8.02 -1.81
C TYR A 14 10.62 8.16 -2.80
N SER A 15 10.64 7.33 -3.85
CA SER A 15 9.50 7.22 -4.76
C SER A 15 8.30 6.61 -4.03
N LEU A 16 7.09 6.88 -4.54
CA LEU A 16 5.85 6.34 -3.96
C LEU A 16 5.89 4.80 -3.83
N GLY A 17 6.38 4.11 -4.86
CA GLY A 17 6.54 2.66 -4.82
C GLY A 17 7.51 2.18 -3.73
N ARG A 18 8.64 2.89 -3.53
CA ARG A 18 9.59 2.56 -2.47
C ARG A 18 8.98 2.76 -1.09
N LEU A 19 8.22 3.83 -0.89
CA LEU A 19 7.49 4.08 0.36
C LEU A 19 6.45 2.99 0.63
N ALA A 20 5.71 2.55 -0.39
CA ALA A 20 4.73 1.48 -0.26
C ALA A 20 5.35 0.14 0.14
N VAL A 21 6.50 -0.22 -0.47
CA VAL A 21 7.24 -1.43 -0.11
C VAL A 21 7.77 -1.36 1.33
N LEU A 22 8.34 -0.23 1.74
CA LEU A 22 8.83 -0.04 3.11
C LEU A 22 7.70 -0.15 4.14
N LEU A 23 6.54 0.45 3.86
CA LEU A 23 5.35 0.30 4.70
C LEU A 23 4.89 -1.16 4.78
N ALA A 24 4.85 -1.87 3.65
CA ALA A 24 4.46 -3.28 3.59
C ALA A 24 5.44 -4.23 4.29
N MET A 25 6.71 -3.82 4.46
CA MET A 25 7.75 -4.59 5.14
C MET A 25 7.84 -4.32 6.65
N SER A 26 6.96 -3.49 7.21
CA SER A 26 6.96 -3.23 8.65
C SER A 26 6.72 -4.50 9.46
N GLU A 27 7.52 -4.72 10.50
CA GLU A 27 7.47 -5.95 11.31
C GLU A 27 6.41 -5.89 12.42
N ASN A 28 6.02 -4.67 12.79
CA ASN A 28 5.08 -4.42 13.88
C ASN A 28 4.32 -3.11 13.68
N ARG A 29 3.29 -2.91 14.51
CA ARG A 29 2.40 -1.74 14.42
C ARG A 29 3.11 -0.41 14.69
N GLU A 30 4.15 -0.40 15.51
CA GLU A 30 4.89 0.82 15.84
C GLU A 30 5.67 1.31 14.61
N GLU A 31 6.35 0.40 13.93
CA GLU A 31 7.04 0.67 12.67
C GLU A 31 6.06 1.07 11.55
N GLU A 32 4.95 0.36 11.42
CA GLU A 32 3.89 0.69 10.44
C GLU A 32 3.38 2.12 10.63
N ASN A 33 3.11 2.51 11.88
CA ASN A 33 2.65 3.86 12.22
C ASN A 33 3.70 4.92 11.88
N LEU A 34 4.98 4.64 12.16
CA LEU A 34 6.08 5.55 11.81
C LEU A 34 6.16 5.77 10.29
N TRP A 35 6.03 4.71 9.48
CA TRP A 35 5.96 4.84 8.03
C TRP A 35 4.73 5.63 7.57
N LYS A 36 3.55 5.36 8.12
CA LYS A 36 2.32 6.10 7.80
C LYS A 36 2.44 7.58 8.12
N GLU A 37 3.06 7.95 9.24
CA GLU A 37 3.33 9.34 9.59
C GLU A 37 4.28 10.00 8.59
N LEU A 38 5.37 9.33 8.22
CA LEU A 38 6.34 9.84 7.24
C LEU A 38 5.71 10.06 5.87
N ILE A 39 4.87 9.11 5.41
CA ILE A 39 4.16 9.19 4.13
C ILE A 39 3.13 10.32 4.17
N THR A 40 2.40 10.47 5.29
CA THR A 40 1.41 11.54 5.47
C THR A 40 2.06 12.93 5.48
N LYS A 41 3.26 13.07 6.06
CA LYS A 41 4.07 14.30 6.01
C LYS A 41 4.47 14.69 4.58
N GLN A 42 4.38 13.77 3.61
CA GLN A 42 4.57 14.05 2.19
C GLN A 42 3.27 14.29 1.41
N ASN A 43 2.14 14.52 2.09
CA ASN A 43 0.81 14.68 1.49
C ASN A 43 0.28 13.45 0.74
N TYR A 44 0.79 12.25 1.04
CA TYR A 44 0.21 11.01 0.54
C TYR A 44 -0.72 10.39 1.58
N LYS A 45 -1.80 9.76 1.10
CA LYS A 45 -2.62 8.86 1.91
C LYS A 45 -2.11 7.43 1.75
N CYS A 46 -2.10 6.66 2.82
CA CYS A 46 -1.65 5.27 2.78
C CYS A 46 -2.38 4.39 3.78
N VAL A 47 -2.37 3.10 3.50
CA VAL A 47 -2.87 2.03 4.37
C VAL A 47 -2.04 0.78 4.13
N ALA A 48 -1.84 0.00 5.18
CA ALA A 48 -1.32 -1.36 5.10
C ALA A 48 -2.45 -2.31 5.50
N THR A 49 -2.52 -3.47 4.85
CA THR A 49 -3.44 -4.55 5.20
C THR A 49 -2.74 -5.87 5.03
N GLU A 50 -3.06 -6.82 5.89
CA GLU A 50 -2.54 -8.18 5.84
C GLU A 50 -3.54 -9.11 5.14
N VAL A 51 -3.01 -10.15 4.52
CA VAL A 51 -3.78 -11.27 3.98
C VAL A 51 -3.12 -12.54 4.49
N SER A 52 -3.90 -13.46 5.04
CA SER A 52 -3.43 -14.75 5.55
C SER A 52 -4.31 -15.87 5.00
N GLY A 53 -3.83 -17.11 5.09
CA GLY A 53 -4.52 -18.29 4.59
C GLY A 53 -3.69 -19.06 3.56
N THR A 54 -4.35 -19.95 2.84
CA THR A 54 -3.76 -20.70 1.72
C THR A 54 -3.49 -19.80 0.51
N LEU A 55 -2.80 -20.33 -0.50
CA LEU A 55 -2.62 -19.62 -1.77
C LEU A 55 -3.98 -19.26 -2.41
N ASP A 56 -4.95 -20.17 -2.35
CA ASP A 56 -6.30 -19.92 -2.86
C ASP A 56 -7.01 -18.82 -2.07
N ASP A 57 -6.87 -18.81 -0.73
CA ASP A 57 -7.42 -17.74 0.10
C ASP A 57 -6.80 -16.39 -0.24
N PHE A 58 -5.48 -16.35 -0.48
CA PHE A 58 -4.78 -15.15 -0.90
C PHE A 58 -5.28 -14.66 -2.26
N LEU A 59 -5.30 -15.51 -3.28
CA LEU A 59 -5.73 -15.18 -4.64
C LEU A 59 -7.16 -14.63 -4.67
N ASN A 60 -8.06 -15.21 -3.89
CA ASN A 60 -9.46 -14.82 -3.87
C ASN A 60 -9.72 -13.52 -3.06
N ASN A 61 -8.88 -13.21 -2.08
CA ASN A 61 -9.17 -12.12 -1.13
C ASN A 61 -8.25 -10.91 -1.24
N VAL A 62 -7.07 -11.00 -1.85
CA VAL A 62 -6.06 -9.93 -1.84
C VAL A 62 -6.60 -8.61 -2.41
N ILE A 63 -7.26 -8.65 -3.57
CA ILE A 63 -7.87 -7.46 -4.19
C ILE A 63 -8.97 -6.89 -3.29
N LYS A 64 -9.87 -7.75 -2.80
CA LYS A 64 -10.97 -7.35 -1.92
C LYS A 64 -10.46 -6.70 -0.64
N ASN A 65 -9.42 -7.26 -0.02
CA ASN A 65 -8.84 -6.73 1.21
C ASN A 65 -8.17 -5.39 0.95
N ALA A 66 -7.40 -5.25 -0.14
CA ALA A 66 -6.79 -3.97 -0.53
C ALA A 66 -7.83 -2.88 -0.77
N VAL A 67 -8.88 -3.15 -1.55
CA VAL A 67 -9.98 -2.21 -1.80
C VAL A 67 -10.70 -1.85 -0.50
N THR A 68 -11.02 -2.84 0.33
CA THR A 68 -11.72 -2.62 1.60
C THR A 68 -10.89 -1.75 2.54
N ALA A 69 -9.59 -2.01 2.66
CA ALA A 69 -8.69 -1.23 3.50
C ALA A 69 -8.59 0.22 3.00
N ALA A 70 -8.41 0.41 1.69
CA ALA A 70 -8.28 1.74 1.08
C ALA A 70 -9.56 2.58 1.22
N LEU A 71 -10.75 1.96 1.08
CA LEU A 71 -12.03 2.62 1.32
C LEU A 71 -12.23 2.98 2.80
N ARG A 72 -12.00 2.02 3.72
CA ARG A 72 -12.20 2.24 5.17
C ARG A 72 -11.30 3.30 5.75
N THR A 73 -10.15 3.54 5.14
CA THR A 73 -9.17 4.55 5.55
C THR A 73 -9.25 5.84 4.72
N ASN A 74 -10.21 5.94 3.80
CA ASN A 74 -10.40 7.10 2.91
C ASN A 74 -9.16 7.43 2.05
N VAL A 75 -8.34 6.41 1.74
CA VAL A 75 -7.24 6.53 0.76
C VAL A 75 -7.82 6.76 -0.64
N ILE A 76 -8.92 6.09 -0.95
CA ILE A 76 -9.70 6.26 -2.19
C ILE A 76 -11.17 6.56 -1.91
N GLU A 77 -11.90 6.98 -2.94
CA GLU A 77 -13.35 7.14 -2.89
C GLU A 77 -14.07 5.86 -3.38
N GLN A 78 -15.34 5.72 -3.02
CA GLN A 78 -16.18 4.63 -3.52
C GLN A 78 -16.65 4.91 -4.96
N SER A 79 -15.70 4.99 -5.90
CA SER A 79 -15.94 5.20 -7.31
C SER A 79 -15.44 4.01 -8.13
N VAL A 80 -16.09 3.75 -9.27
CA VAL A 80 -15.67 2.69 -10.20
C VAL A 80 -14.23 2.90 -10.66
N LYS A 81 -13.84 4.15 -10.93
CA LYS A 81 -12.51 4.53 -11.37
C LYS A 81 -11.45 4.14 -10.33
N ASP A 82 -11.67 4.51 -9.06
CA ASP A 82 -10.70 4.28 -8.00
C ASP A 82 -10.57 2.78 -7.66
N ILE A 83 -11.69 2.07 -7.66
CA ILE A 83 -11.70 0.62 -7.44
C ILE A 83 -10.95 -0.11 -8.55
N HIS A 84 -11.18 0.24 -9.83
CA HIS A 84 -10.43 -0.34 -10.94
C HIS A 84 -8.93 -0.04 -10.88
N ALA A 85 -8.55 1.17 -10.44
CA ALA A 85 -7.15 1.51 -10.25
C ALA A 85 -6.47 0.59 -9.23
N ILE A 86 -7.12 0.31 -8.09
CA ILE A 86 -6.60 -0.64 -7.09
C ILE A 86 -6.55 -2.05 -7.66
N ASN A 87 -7.60 -2.52 -8.35
CA ASN A 87 -7.63 -3.87 -8.91
C ASN A 87 -6.43 -4.11 -9.83
N HIS A 88 -6.14 -3.19 -10.75
CA HIS A 88 -5.00 -3.33 -11.66
C HIS A 88 -3.66 -3.24 -10.93
N ALA A 89 -3.50 -2.31 -9.98
CA ALA A 89 -2.26 -2.19 -9.21
C ALA A 89 -1.96 -3.45 -8.38
N VAL A 90 -2.99 -4.06 -7.79
CA VAL A 90 -2.83 -5.32 -7.03
C VAL A 90 -2.49 -6.47 -7.96
N LEU A 91 -3.17 -6.61 -9.10
CA LEU A 91 -2.86 -7.65 -10.09
C LEU A 91 -1.41 -7.53 -10.61
N GLU A 92 -0.95 -6.31 -10.88
CA GLU A 92 0.44 -6.07 -11.28
C GLU A 92 1.42 -6.44 -10.16
N ALA A 93 1.13 -6.06 -8.91
CA ALA A 93 1.96 -6.41 -7.76
C ALA A 93 2.02 -7.93 -7.52
N MET A 94 0.91 -8.65 -7.73
CA MET A 94 0.85 -10.10 -7.60
C MET A 94 1.79 -10.82 -8.57
N ASN A 95 1.97 -10.30 -9.78
CA ASN A 95 2.93 -10.85 -10.74
C ASN A 95 4.38 -10.81 -10.24
N GLY A 96 4.70 -9.92 -9.29
CA GLY A 96 6.01 -9.85 -8.64
C GLY A 96 6.15 -10.75 -7.41
N VAL A 97 5.05 -11.27 -6.87
CA VAL A 97 5.02 -12.07 -5.62
C VAL A 97 4.78 -13.56 -5.90
N ILE A 98 3.94 -13.88 -6.88
CA ILE A 98 3.56 -15.26 -7.20
C ILE A 98 4.53 -15.81 -8.26
N PRO A 99 5.23 -16.93 -8.00
CA PRO A 99 6.03 -17.58 -9.01
C PRO A 99 5.18 -17.95 -10.23
N THR A 100 5.66 -17.67 -11.44
CA THR A 100 4.95 -17.92 -12.71
C THR A 100 4.49 -19.38 -12.86
N SER A 101 5.15 -20.33 -12.19
CA SER A 101 4.79 -21.75 -12.17
C SER A 101 3.56 -22.09 -11.32
N MET A 102 3.02 -21.15 -10.55
CA MET A 102 1.91 -21.34 -9.61
C MET A 102 0.70 -20.44 -9.90
N ALA A 103 0.74 -19.64 -10.97
CA ALA A 103 -0.43 -18.89 -11.42
C ALA A 103 -1.27 -19.80 -12.35
N PRO A 104 -2.43 -20.32 -11.91
CA PRO A 104 -3.35 -20.94 -12.85
C PRO A 104 -3.85 -19.83 -13.77
N ASN A 105 -3.70 -19.99 -15.09
CA ASN A 105 -4.09 -19.07 -16.16
C ASN A 105 -4.98 -17.91 -15.68
N LEU A 106 -4.35 -16.82 -15.23
CA LEU A 106 -5.02 -15.55 -14.95
C LEU A 106 -5.44 -15.00 -16.31
N ASN A 107 -6.61 -15.41 -16.80
CA ASN A 107 -7.21 -14.85 -18.00
C ASN A 107 -7.55 -13.39 -17.69
N LEU A 108 -6.70 -12.49 -18.22
CA LEU A 108 -6.88 -11.04 -18.27
C LEU A 108 -8.16 -10.66 -19.02
#